data_AF-A0A6A6PA11-F1
#
_entry.id   AF-A0A6A6PA11-F1
#
_cell.length_a   1.000
_cell.length_b   1.000
_cell.length_c   1.000
_cell.angle_alpha   90.00
_cell.angle_beta   90.00
_cell.angle_gamma   90.00
#
_symmetry.space_group_name_H-M   'P 1'
#
loop_
_entity.id
_entity.type
_entity.pdbx_description
1 polymer ?
#
loop_
_entity_poly.entity_id
_entity_poly.type
_entity_poly.pdbx_seq_one_letter_code
_entity_poly.pdbx_strand_id
1 'polypeptide(L)' 'MCDYTEVQYKCGDVRYTVRAWCVRYQETHKRCAPNVVAIEYRLDELCGEHIQ' A
#
# COMPACT_ATOMS: atom_id res chain seq x y z
N MET A 1 9.03 -8.90 -6.62
CA MET A 1 7.95 -8.45 -5.71
C MET A 1 7.64 -7.01 -6.10
N CYS A 2 6.41 -6.53 -5.91
CA CYS A 2 6.06 -5.15 -6.25
C CYS A 2 6.31 -4.27 -5.02
N ASP A 3 6.67 -3.01 -5.23
CA ASP A 3 6.99 -2.12 -4.13
C ASP A 3 5.71 -1.48 -3.58
N TYR A 4 5.56 -1.53 -2.27
CA TYR A 4 4.42 -0.97 -1.54
C TYR A 4 4.89 0.05 -0.51
N THR A 5 4.04 1.03 -0.26
CA THR A 5 4.10 1.89 0.91
C THR A 5 3.06 1.38 1.91
N GLU A 6 3.50 1.11 3.13
CA GLU A 6 2.60 0.85 4.26
C GLU A 6 2.10 2.19 4.80
N VAL A 7 0.79 2.36 4.91
CA VAL A 7 0.16 3.56 5.44
C VAL A 7 -0.53 3.19 6.75
N GLN A 8 -0.09 3.78 7.85
CA GLN A 8 -0.67 3.58 9.17
C GLN A 8 -1.56 4.77 9.53
N TYR A 9 -2.82 4.49 9.81
CA TYR A 9 -3.83 5.51 10.10
C TYR A 9 -3.97 5.75 11.60
N LYS A 10 -4.58 6.89 11.96
CA LYS A 10 -4.89 7.23 13.36
C LYS A 10 -5.68 6.15 14.09
N CYS A 11 -6.60 5.48 13.42
CA CYS A 11 -7.44 4.44 14.01
C CYS A 11 -6.71 3.10 14.21
N GLY A 12 -5.42 3.01 13.85
CA GLY A 12 -4.62 1.78 13.93
C GLY A 12 -4.69 0.89 12.68
N ASP A 13 -5.53 1.23 11.70
CA ASP A 13 -5.58 0.53 10.42
C ASP A 13 -4.28 0.67 9.64
N VAL A 14 -3.92 -0.40 8.94
CA VAL A 14 -2.77 -0.45 8.06
C VAL A 14 -3.23 -0.76 6.65
N ARG A 15 -2.83 0.06 5.67
CA ARG A 15 -3.07 -0.17 4.24
C ARG A 15 -1.77 -0.27 3.48
N TYR A 16 -1.75 -1.09 2.43
CA TYR A 16 -0.61 -1.20 1.52
C TYR A 16 -0.98 -0.56 0.18
N THR A 17 -0.37 0.57 -0.13
CA THR A 17 -0.54 1.26 -1.40
C THR A 17 0.61 0.90 -2.33
N VAL A 18 0.31 0.68 -3.61
CA VAL A 18 1.34 0.30 -4.57
C VAL A 18 2.16 1.52 -4.92
N ARG A 19 3.48 1.42 -4.75
CA ARG A 19 4.44 2.44 -5.17
C ARG A 19 5.00 2.15 -6.56
N ALA A 20 5.34 0.89 -6.82
CA ALA A 20 5.82 0.46 -8.14
C ALA A 20 5.39 -0.97 -8.47
N TRP A 21 4.80 -1.16 -9.66
CA TRP A 21 4.44 -2.48 -10.16
C TRP A 21 5.66 -3.22 -10.69
N CYS A 22 5.90 -4.44 -10.20
CA CYS A 22 6.95 -5.29 -10.77
C CYS A 22 6.56 -5.78 -12.17
N VAL A 23 7.56 -6.14 -12.98
CA VAL A 23 7.37 -6.65 -14.35
C VAL A 23 6.38 -7.81 -14.40
N ARG A 24 6.49 -8.77 -13.47
CA ARG A 24 5.58 -9.92 -13.39
C ARG A 24 4.11 -9.51 -13.22
N TYR A 25 3.83 -8.46 -12.47
CA TYR A 25 2.46 -7.96 -12.34
C TYR A 25 1.99 -7.33 -13.65
N GLN A 26 2.84 -6.57 -14.33
CA GLN A 26 2.50 -5.95 -15.61
C GLN A 26 2.16 -7.00 -16.69
N GLU A 27 2.87 -8.14 -16.69
CA GLU A 27 2.63 -9.21 -17.65
C GLU A 27 1.42 -10.08 -17.32
N THR A 28 1.20 -10.36 -16.03
CA THR A 28 0.23 -11.39 -15.60
C THR A 28 -1.02 -10.83 -14.93
N HIS A 29 -0.98 -9.57 -14.52
CA HIS A 29 -1.93 -8.93 -13.59
C HIS A 29 -2.18 -9.71 -12.29
N LYS A 30 -1.26 -10.63 -11.93
CA LYS A 30 -1.35 -11.40 -10.69
C LYS A 30 -0.59 -10.68 -9.59
N ARG A 31 -1.27 -10.41 -8.47
CA ARG A 31 -0.65 -9.79 -7.30
C ARG A 31 0.51 -10.66 -6.80
N CYS A 32 1.63 -9.99 -6.59
CA CYS A 32 2.87 -10.47 -6.02
C CYS A 32 2.80 -10.36 -4.49
N ALA A 33 3.70 -11.05 -3.77
CA ALA A 33 3.94 -10.72 -2.36
C ALA A 33 4.42 -9.24 -2.26
N PRO A 34 3.95 -8.48 -1.26
CA PRO A 34 4.33 -7.09 -1.11
C PRO A 34 5.78 -6.96 -0.65
N ASN A 35 6.54 -6.07 -1.30
CA ASN A 35 7.82 -5.58 -0.81
C ASN A 35 7.59 -4.17 -0.22
N VAL A 36 7.57 -4.06 1.12
CA VAL A 36 7.34 -2.76 1.77
C VAL A 36 8.64 -1.96 1.74
N VAL A 37 8.64 -0.84 1.03
CA VAL A 37 9.83 0.02 0.85
C VAL A 37 9.72 1.36 1.57
N ALA A 38 8.55 1.69 2.10
CA ALA A 38 8.29 2.91 2.86
C ALA A 38 7.13 2.71 3.83
N ILE A 39 7.14 3.47 4.93
CA ILE A 39 6.06 3.55 5.91
C ILE A 39 5.65 5.02 6.03
N GLU A 40 4.36 5.29 5.90
CA GLU A 40 3.75 6.61 6.01
C GLU A 40 2.76 6.62 7.18
N TYR A 41 2.86 7.64 8.05
CA TYR A 41 1.97 7.78 9.19
C TYR A 41 0.97 8.90 8.92
N ARG A 42 -0.32 8.54 8.86
CA ARG A 42 -1.45 9.45 8.68
C ARG A 42 -2.27 9.49 9.95
N LEU A 43 -1.70 10.14 10.96
CA LEU A 43 -2.24 10.20 12.33
C LEU A 43 -3.39 11.21 12.46
N ASP A 44 -3.67 11.95 11.41
CA ASP A 44 -4.76 12.91 11.27
C ASP A 44 -5.96 12.36 10.49
N GLU A 45 -5.77 11.31 9.68
CA GLU A 45 -6.83 10.66 8.88
C GLU A 45 -7.48 9.47 9.62
N LEU A 46 -8.81 9.36 9.59
CA LEU A 46 -9.52 8.15 10.03
C LEU A 46 -9.56 7.09 8.92
N CYS A 47 -9.63 5.82 9.31
CA CYS A 47 -9.84 4.74 8.35
C CYS A 47 -11.16 4.90 7.60
N GLY A 48 -11.11 4.76 6.28
CA GLY A 48 -12.31 4.75 5.43
C GLY A 48 -12.75 6.12 4.91
N GLU A 49 -12.15 7.24 5.35
CA GLU A 49 -12.42 8.56 4.76
C GLU A 49 -11.94 8.67 3.31
N HIS A 50 -11.02 7.79 2.90
CA HIS A 50 -10.58 7.63 1.52
C HIS A 50 -11.25 6.40 0.90
N ILE A 51 -12.50 6.55 0.46
CA ILE A 51 -13.08 5.78 -0.66
C ILE A 51 -12.69 6.54 -1.92
N GLN A 52 -11.69 6.02 -2.63
CA GLN A 52 -11.24 6.55 -3.93
C GLN A 52 -11.98 5.84 -5.05
#